data_AF-A0A1I2IDM2-F1
#
_entry.id   AF-A0A1I2IDM2-F1
#
_cell.length_a   1.000
_cell.length_b   1.000
_cell.length_c   1.000
_cell.angle_alpha   90.00
_cell.angle_beta   90.00
_cell.angle_gamma   90.00
#
_symmetry.space_group_name_H-M   'P 1'
#
loop_
_entity.id
_entity.type
_entity.pdbx_description
1 polymer ?
#
loop_
_entity_poly.entity_id
_entity_poly.type
_entity_poly.pdbx_seq_one_letter_code
_entity_poly.pdbx_strand_id
1 'polypeptide(L)'
;MSKSYHFITQWRVVANQEEVYHTLEQVEELTRWWCSVYLDLKVIDKGQKGGVGKVVELYTKGFLPYTLRWKFRVVETNFPHGFVLEAFGDFVGRGVWTFEQDGAYCNIIYDWKIEAEKPLLKYLSFLMKPIFSANHEWAMSKGLTSLELELRRRKATSEAERKRIPPPPAPTFPHNILNNKIL
;
A
#
# COMPACT_ATOMS: atom_id res chain seq x y z
N MET A 1 -24.12 -13.27 -0.48
CA MET A 1 -23.41 -12.64 -1.61
C MET A 1 -22.21 -11.89 -1.06
N SER A 2 -21.01 -12.22 -1.52
CA SER A 2 -19.81 -11.42 -1.23
C SER A 2 -19.98 -10.02 -1.81
N LYS A 3 -19.52 -8.98 -1.10
CA LYS A 3 -19.59 -7.60 -1.60
C LYS A 3 -18.22 -7.19 -2.14
N SER A 4 -18.16 -7.00 -3.46
CA SER A 4 -17.02 -6.47 -4.18
C SER A 4 -16.96 -4.94 -4.06
N TYR A 5 -15.76 -4.42 -3.77
CA TYR A 5 -15.40 -3.02 -3.86
C TYR A 5 -14.44 -2.84 -5.03
N HIS A 6 -14.56 -1.70 -5.71
CA HIS A 6 -13.68 -1.31 -6.79
C HIS A 6 -13.25 0.13 -6.54
N PHE A 7 -11.97 0.31 -6.22
CA PHE A 7 -11.36 1.60 -5.98
C PHE A 7 -10.39 1.91 -7.11
N ILE A 8 -10.49 3.10 -7.68
CA ILE A 8 -9.51 3.62 -8.62
C ILE A 8 -8.86 4.82 -7.96
N THR A 9 -7.56 4.74 -7.72
CA THR A 9 -6.77 5.84 -7.17
C THR A 9 -5.80 6.36 -8.21
N GLN A 10 -5.66 7.68 -8.29
CA GLN A 10 -4.71 8.35 -9.16
C GLN A 10 -3.77 9.19 -8.33
N TRP A 11 -2.48 9.02 -8.55
CA TRP A 11 -1.41 9.84 -8.00
C TRP A 11 -0.61 10.47 -9.13
N ARG A 12 -0.02 11.63 -8.84
CA ARG A 12 0.92 12.31 -9.74
C ARG A 12 2.09 12.81 -8.92
N VAL A 13 3.31 12.41 -9.29
CA VAL A 13 4.53 12.72 -8.53
C VAL A 13 5.65 13.23 -9.45
N VAL A 14 6.55 14.04 -8.92
CA VAL A 14 7.75 14.53 -9.64
C VAL A 14 8.85 13.45 -9.59
N ALA A 15 8.75 12.48 -10.48
CA ALA A 15 9.67 11.37 -10.63
C ALA A 15 9.56 10.75 -12.02
N ASN A 16 10.58 9.99 -12.42
CA ASN A 16 10.45 9.11 -13.56
C ASN A 16 9.75 7.78 -13.15
N GLN A 17 9.19 7.07 -14.12
CA GLN A 17 8.48 5.80 -13.88
C GLN A 17 9.37 4.71 -13.26
N GLU A 18 10.68 4.69 -13.53
CA GLU A 18 11.61 3.73 -12.94
C GLU A 18 11.81 3.99 -11.43
N GLU A 19 11.94 5.25 -11.02
CA GLU A 19 12.04 5.65 -9.61
C GLU A 19 10.78 5.23 -8.84
N VAL A 20 9.61 5.43 -9.43
CA VAL A 20 8.33 5.00 -8.86
C VAL A 20 8.27 3.48 -8.76
N TYR A 21 8.59 2.77 -9.85
CA TYR A 21 8.59 1.31 -9.90
C TYR A 21 9.51 0.73 -8.82
N HIS A 22 10.76 1.18 -8.77
CA HIS A 22 11.75 0.72 -7.78
C HIS A 22 11.37 1.07 -6.34
N THR A 23 10.60 2.13 -6.11
CA THR A 23 10.11 2.48 -4.78
C THR A 23 8.97 1.56 -4.34
N LEU A 24 8.05 1.24 -5.25
CA LEU A 24 6.88 0.40 -4.93
C LEU A 24 7.18 -1.11 -4.95
N GLU A 25 8.13 -1.58 -5.76
CA GLU A 25 8.51 -3.01 -5.79
C GLU A 25 9.29 -3.46 -4.54
N GLN A 26 9.93 -2.52 -3.86
CA GLN A 26 10.70 -2.72 -2.63
C GLN A 26 9.75 -2.77 -1.42
N VAL A 27 8.91 -3.80 -1.44
CA VAL A 27 7.86 -4.07 -0.46
C VAL A 27 8.38 -4.16 0.97
N GLU A 28 9.65 -4.54 1.13
CA GLU A 28 10.37 -4.61 2.40
C GLU A 28 10.50 -3.24 3.09
N GLU A 29 10.45 -2.15 2.31
CA GLU A 29 10.59 -0.78 2.80
C GLU A 29 9.25 -0.12 3.12
N LEU A 30 8.12 -0.76 2.81
CA LEU A 30 6.78 -0.19 2.98
C LEU A 30 6.51 0.26 4.41
N THR A 31 6.95 -0.52 5.40
CA THR A 31 6.78 -0.20 6.83
C THR A 31 7.61 1.01 7.26
N ARG A 32 8.67 1.36 6.52
CA ARG A 32 9.49 2.54 6.78
C ARG A 32 8.89 3.79 6.15
N TRP A 33 8.50 3.74 4.88
CA TRP A 33 8.10 4.95 4.15
C TRP A 33 6.58 5.17 4.10
N TRP A 34 5.76 4.12 4.21
CA TRP A 34 4.29 4.17 4.25
C TRP A 34 3.74 3.60 5.58
N CYS A 35 4.38 3.96 6.69
CA CYS A 35 4.10 3.45 8.03
C CYS A 35 2.70 3.80 8.59
N SER A 36 2.01 4.79 8.00
CA SER A 36 0.63 5.11 8.35
C SER A 36 -0.35 3.97 8.06
N VAL A 37 -0.04 3.14 7.07
CA VAL A 37 -0.89 2.02 6.62
C VAL A 37 -0.22 0.69 6.89
N TYR A 38 1.07 0.54 6.56
CA TYR A 38 1.81 -0.72 6.69
C TYR A 38 2.58 -0.74 8.01
N LEU A 39 2.11 -1.56 8.96
CA LEU A 39 2.66 -1.63 10.31
C LEU A 39 3.74 -2.70 10.45
N ASP A 40 3.57 -3.81 9.75
CA ASP A 40 4.51 -4.93 9.75
C ASP A 40 4.42 -5.67 8.41
N LEU A 41 5.50 -6.33 8.00
CA LEU A 41 5.50 -7.20 6.84
C LEU A 41 6.36 -8.43 7.06
N LYS A 42 6.06 -9.48 6.29
CA LYS A 42 6.92 -10.65 6.16
C LYS A 42 6.93 -11.13 4.71
N VAL A 43 8.11 -11.16 4.10
CA VAL A 43 8.29 -11.83 2.80
C VAL A 43 8.23 -13.33 3.04
N ILE A 44 7.21 -13.97 2.46
CA ILE A 44 6.97 -15.41 2.57
C ILE A 44 7.71 -16.15 1.45
N ASP A 45 7.69 -15.57 0.26
CA ASP A 45 8.40 -16.06 -0.91
C ASP A 45 8.97 -14.87 -1.68
N LYS A 46 10.23 -14.95 -2.10
CA LYS A 46 10.87 -13.90 -2.91
C LYS A 46 10.40 -13.92 -4.36
N GLY A 47 9.79 -15.03 -4.80
CA GLY A 47 9.41 -15.25 -6.18
C GLY A 47 10.62 -15.44 -7.09
N GLN A 48 10.36 -15.29 -8.39
CA GLN A 48 11.35 -15.41 -9.45
C GLN A 48 12.15 -14.11 -9.60
N LYS A 49 13.23 -14.16 -10.38
CA LYS A 49 13.95 -12.95 -10.82
C LYS A 49 12.96 -12.02 -11.54
N GLY A 50 12.93 -10.75 -11.16
CA GLY A 50 11.96 -9.78 -11.66
C GLY A 50 10.71 -9.62 -10.77
N GLY A 51 10.55 -10.43 -9.73
CA GLY A 51 9.54 -10.23 -8.68
C GLY A 51 8.23 -10.99 -8.86
N VAL A 52 7.96 -11.55 -10.04
CA VAL A 52 6.79 -12.43 -10.26
C VAL A 52 6.83 -13.62 -9.31
N GLY A 53 5.70 -13.94 -8.70
CA GLY A 53 5.55 -14.98 -7.70
C GLY A 53 5.91 -14.56 -6.28
N LYS A 54 6.47 -13.35 -6.06
CA LYS A 54 6.77 -12.84 -4.70
C LYS A 54 5.48 -12.85 -3.87
N VAL A 55 5.54 -13.46 -2.69
CA VAL A 55 4.44 -13.52 -1.72
C VAL A 55 4.82 -12.77 -0.46
N VAL A 56 3.97 -11.83 -0.06
CA VAL A 56 4.18 -11.01 1.13
C VAL A 56 2.97 -11.08 2.04
N GLU A 57 3.19 -11.30 3.33
CA GLU A 57 2.19 -11.09 4.37
C GLU A 57 2.34 -9.68 4.93
N LEU A 58 1.21 -8.98 5.08
CA LEU A 58 1.15 -7.60 5.51
C LEU A 58 0.26 -7.48 6.74
N TYR A 59 0.67 -6.61 7.66
CA TYR A 59 -0.17 -6.12 8.74
C TYR A 59 -0.49 -4.65 8.50
N THR A 60 -1.76 -4.36 8.20
CA THR A 60 -2.17 -3.02 7.76
C THR A 60 -3.27 -2.42 8.61
N LYS A 61 -3.38 -1.09 8.55
CA LYS A 61 -4.48 -0.32 9.14
C LYS A 61 -4.93 0.82 8.24
N GLY A 62 -6.10 1.35 8.54
CA GLY A 62 -6.55 2.65 8.05
C GLY A 62 -6.76 3.63 9.20
N PHE A 63 -7.59 4.66 8.99
CA PHE A 63 -7.97 5.54 10.10
C PHE A 63 -8.96 4.88 11.07
N LEU A 64 -9.66 3.83 10.62
CA LEU A 64 -10.61 3.08 11.43
C LEU A 64 -9.91 2.26 12.52
N PRO A 65 -10.58 1.97 13.66
CA PRO A 65 -9.97 1.34 14.83
C PRO A 65 -9.81 -0.18 14.69
N TYR A 66 -9.44 -0.67 13.51
CA TYR A 66 -9.14 -2.08 13.27
C TYR A 66 -7.83 -2.24 12.49
N THR A 67 -7.30 -3.46 12.54
CA THR A 67 -6.14 -3.88 11.76
C THR A 67 -6.47 -5.13 10.97
N LEU A 68 -5.76 -5.35 9.87
CA LEU A 68 -5.97 -6.46 8.95
C LEU A 68 -4.67 -7.19 8.68
N ARG A 69 -4.76 -8.50 8.52
CA ARG A 69 -3.66 -9.35 8.06
C ARG A 69 -4.04 -10.01 6.76
N TRP A 70 -3.33 -9.67 5.71
CA TRP A 70 -3.59 -10.19 4.38
C TRP A 70 -2.28 -10.44 3.67
N LYS A 71 -2.37 -11.21 2.59
CA LYS A 71 -1.24 -11.53 1.74
C LYS A 71 -1.51 -11.04 0.35
N PHE A 72 -0.46 -10.75 -0.39
CA PHE A 72 -0.55 -10.68 -1.83
C PHE A 72 0.54 -11.50 -2.50
N ARG A 73 0.27 -11.87 -3.75
CA ARG A 73 1.22 -12.42 -4.70
C ARG A 73 1.38 -11.47 -5.87
N VAL A 74 2.61 -11.16 -6.26
CA VAL A 74 2.88 -10.50 -7.55
C VAL A 74 2.64 -11.52 -8.66
N VAL A 75 1.70 -11.25 -9.56
CA VAL A 75 1.36 -12.19 -10.66
C VAL A 75 1.88 -11.74 -12.01
N GLU A 76 2.12 -10.44 -12.18
CA GLU A 76 2.66 -9.87 -13.40
C GLU A 76 3.52 -8.66 -13.07
N THR A 77 4.59 -8.46 -13.83
CA THR A 77 5.44 -7.28 -13.76
C THR A 77 5.68 -6.78 -15.17
N ASN A 78 5.53 -5.48 -15.37
CA ASN A 78 5.76 -4.81 -16.64
C ASN A 78 6.70 -3.62 -16.37
N PHE A 79 7.99 -3.89 -16.18
CA PHE A 79 8.95 -2.81 -15.90
C PHE A 79 9.11 -1.89 -17.13
N PRO A 80 9.10 -0.56 -16.96
CA PRO A 80 8.85 0.22 -15.73
C PRO A 80 7.40 0.71 -15.58
N HIS A 81 6.47 0.17 -16.35
CA HIS A 81 5.06 0.57 -16.45
C HIS A 81 4.12 0.05 -15.37
N GLY A 82 4.57 -0.84 -14.47
CA GLY A 82 3.79 -1.27 -13.30
C GLY A 82 3.74 -2.78 -13.09
N PHE A 83 2.77 -3.23 -12.30
CA PHE A 83 2.66 -4.64 -11.89
C PHE A 83 1.25 -4.98 -11.42
N VAL A 84 0.97 -6.28 -11.38
CA VAL A 84 -0.31 -6.84 -10.96
C VAL A 84 -0.13 -7.70 -9.71
N LEU A 85 -1.01 -7.50 -8.75
CA LEU A 85 -1.05 -8.22 -7.48
C LEU A 85 -2.38 -8.97 -7.34
N GLU A 86 -2.33 -10.15 -6.73
CA GLU A 86 -3.51 -10.86 -6.23
C GLU A 86 -3.45 -10.92 -4.70
N ALA A 87 -4.48 -10.40 -4.03
CA ALA A 87 -4.63 -10.50 -2.59
C ALA A 87 -5.41 -11.75 -2.18
N PHE A 88 -5.02 -12.29 -1.02
CA PHE A 88 -5.70 -13.41 -0.36
C PHE A 88 -5.57 -13.32 1.17
N GLY A 89 -6.48 -13.98 1.90
CA GLY A 89 -6.60 -13.89 3.36
C GLY A 89 -7.79 -13.04 3.76
N ASP A 90 -7.58 -12.03 4.62
CA ASP A 90 -8.67 -11.12 5.05
C ASP A 90 -9.28 -10.32 3.89
N PHE A 91 -8.47 -10.05 2.87
CA PHE A 91 -8.88 -9.50 1.58
C PHE A 91 -8.62 -10.52 0.48
N VAL A 92 -9.57 -10.67 -0.44
CA VAL A 92 -9.38 -11.41 -1.69
C VAL A 92 -9.62 -10.44 -2.83
N GLY A 93 -8.74 -10.38 -3.80
CA GLY A 93 -8.91 -9.43 -4.89
C GLY A 93 -7.70 -9.27 -5.80
N ARG A 94 -7.79 -8.31 -6.71
CA ARG A 94 -6.77 -8.02 -7.72
C ARG A 94 -6.45 -6.53 -7.76
N GLY A 95 -5.16 -6.22 -7.82
CA GLY A 95 -4.64 -4.87 -7.89
C GLY A 95 -3.76 -4.67 -9.09
N VAL A 96 -3.99 -3.58 -9.83
CA VAL A 96 -3.20 -3.19 -10.98
C VAL A 96 -2.60 -1.84 -10.72
N TRP A 97 -1.28 -1.80 -10.66
CA TRP A 97 -0.52 -0.55 -10.70
C TRP A 97 -0.13 -0.28 -12.14
N THR A 98 -0.47 0.91 -12.65
CA THR A 98 -0.07 1.40 -13.97
C THR A 98 0.69 2.71 -13.80
N PHE A 99 1.86 2.81 -14.42
CA PHE A 99 2.74 3.97 -14.39
C PHE A 99 2.91 4.52 -15.80
N GLU A 100 2.74 5.82 -15.95
CA GLU A 100 2.86 6.52 -17.22
C GLU A 100 3.71 7.78 -17.04
N GLN A 101 4.76 7.89 -17.86
CA GLN A 101 5.64 9.07 -17.86
C GLN A 101 4.94 10.26 -18.54
N ASP A 102 4.94 11.42 -17.88
CA ASP A 102 4.44 12.68 -18.40
C ASP A 102 5.44 13.81 -18.08
N GLY A 103 6.38 14.04 -19.00
CA GLY A 103 7.45 15.03 -18.82
C GLY A 103 8.26 14.73 -17.56
N ALA A 104 8.32 15.68 -16.62
CA ALA A 104 9.00 15.52 -15.33
C ALA A 104 8.17 14.77 -14.27
N TYR A 105 6.92 14.41 -14.59
CA TYR A 105 5.98 13.75 -13.69
C TYR A 105 5.77 12.28 -14.09
N CYS A 106 5.40 11.46 -13.12
CA CYS A 106 4.85 10.13 -13.34
C CYS A 106 3.39 10.13 -12.87
N ASN A 107 2.48 9.74 -13.75
CA ASN A 107 1.10 9.41 -13.42
C ASN A 107 1.04 7.96 -12.94
N ILE A 108 0.33 7.73 -11.85
CA ILE A 108 0.24 6.42 -11.20
C ILE A 108 -1.24 6.11 -10.99
N ILE A 109 -1.70 5.00 -11.53
CA ILE A 109 -3.07 4.52 -11.36
C ILE A 109 -3.02 3.21 -10.58
N TYR A 110 -3.85 3.12 -9.53
CA TYR A 110 -4.10 1.89 -8.81
C TYR A 110 -5.57 1.48 -8.94
N ASP A 111 -5.85 0.47 -9.78
CA ASP A 111 -7.15 -0.20 -9.87
C ASP A 111 -7.16 -1.36 -8.85
N TRP A 112 -7.98 -1.23 -7.81
CA TRP A 112 -8.07 -2.18 -6.71
C TRP A 112 -9.48 -2.76 -6.60
N LYS A 113 -9.62 -4.02 -6.99
CA LYS A 113 -10.88 -4.79 -6.90
C LYS A 113 -10.76 -5.80 -5.78
N ILE A 114 -11.55 -5.64 -4.72
CA ILE A 114 -11.47 -6.50 -3.53
C ILE A 114 -12.82 -6.93 -2.99
N GLU A 115 -12.78 -8.07 -2.32
CA GLU A 115 -13.83 -8.62 -1.49
C GLU A 115 -13.28 -8.84 -0.08
N ALA A 116 -14.04 -8.43 0.93
CA ALA A 116 -13.68 -8.64 2.33
C ALA A 116 -14.22 -10.00 2.79
N GLU A 117 -13.33 -10.92 3.19
CA GLU A 117 -13.74 -12.28 3.57
C GLU A 117 -14.13 -12.40 5.06
N LYS A 118 -13.65 -11.47 5.90
CA LYS A 118 -13.94 -11.47 7.35
C LYS A 118 -15.44 -11.28 7.65
N PRO A 119 -16.09 -12.16 8.44
CA PRO A 119 -17.52 -12.09 8.74
C PRO A 119 -17.98 -10.74 9.28
N LEU A 120 -17.20 -10.09 10.16
CA LEU A 120 -17.54 -8.79 10.74
C LEU A 120 -17.71 -7.68 9.67
N LEU A 121 -16.94 -7.75 8.58
CA LEU A 121 -17.02 -6.80 7.46
C LEU A 121 -18.17 -7.14 6.49
N LYS A 122 -18.64 -8.39 6.49
CA LYS A 122 -19.77 -8.84 5.65
C LYS A 122 -21.12 -8.32 6.16
N TYR A 123 -21.33 -8.26 7.48
CA TYR A 123 -22.67 -8.01 8.08
C TYR A 123 -23.14 -6.53 8.15
N LEU A 124 -22.27 -5.52 8.01
CA LEU A 124 -22.63 -4.09 8.13
C LEU A 124 -22.53 -3.29 6.80
N SER A 125 -22.44 -4.00 5.68
CA SER A 125 -21.72 -3.56 4.48
C SER A 125 -22.44 -2.62 3.50
N PHE A 126 -23.71 -2.24 3.70
CA PHE A 126 -24.30 -1.14 2.88
C PHE A 126 -24.03 0.22 3.52
N LEU A 127 -24.24 0.33 4.83
CA LEU A 127 -23.99 1.56 5.59
C LEU A 127 -22.49 1.89 5.68
N MET A 128 -21.63 0.87 5.56
CA MET A 128 -20.17 1.05 5.64
C MET A 128 -19.48 1.37 4.32
N LYS A 129 -20.14 1.32 3.15
CA LYS A 129 -19.50 1.70 1.87
C LYS A 129 -18.83 3.07 1.90
N PRO A 130 -19.49 4.17 2.35
CA PRO A 130 -18.83 5.47 2.43
C PRO A 130 -17.67 5.47 3.43
N ILE A 131 -17.80 4.72 4.53
CA ILE A 131 -16.76 4.61 5.56
C ILE A 131 -15.53 3.87 5.02
N PHE A 132 -15.71 2.78 4.28
CA PHE A 132 -14.62 2.05 3.63
C PHE A 132 -13.98 2.86 2.50
N SER A 133 -14.77 3.59 1.71
CA SER A 133 -14.24 4.51 0.70
C SER A 133 -13.38 5.60 1.33
N ALA A 134 -13.90 6.28 2.36
CA ALA A 134 -13.14 7.27 3.10
C ALA A 134 -11.86 6.66 3.68
N ASN A 135 -11.93 5.44 4.22
CA ASN A 135 -10.76 4.75 4.78
C ASN A 135 -9.71 4.42 3.71
N HIS A 136 -10.14 3.99 2.53
CA HIS A 136 -9.28 3.76 1.37
C HIS A 136 -8.66 5.07 0.88
N GLU A 137 -9.47 6.11 0.68
CA GLU A 137 -9.02 7.45 0.26
C GLU A 137 -8.00 8.03 1.24
N TRP A 138 -8.23 7.89 2.55
CA TRP A 138 -7.28 8.28 3.57
C TRP A 138 -5.96 7.51 3.45
N ALA A 139 -6.02 6.18 3.33
CA ALA A 139 -4.84 5.34 3.21
C ALA A 139 -4.00 5.73 1.99
N MET A 140 -4.67 5.97 0.86
CA MET A 140 -4.04 6.39 -0.39
C MET A 140 -3.53 7.83 -0.35
N SER A 141 -4.22 8.75 0.33
CA SER A 141 -3.73 10.12 0.53
C SER A 141 -2.44 10.12 1.34
N LYS A 142 -2.37 9.31 2.42
CA LYS A 142 -1.12 9.13 3.17
C LYS A 142 -0.04 8.48 2.33
N GLY A 143 -0.41 7.51 1.48
CA GLY A 143 0.49 6.88 0.52
C GLY A 143 1.16 7.86 -0.43
N LEU A 144 0.39 8.78 -1.01
CA LEU A 144 0.92 9.83 -1.89
C LEU A 144 1.97 10.69 -1.16
N THR A 145 1.62 11.26 -0.01
CA THR A 145 2.56 12.08 0.77
C THR A 145 3.82 11.30 1.14
N SER A 146 3.65 10.05 1.58
CA SER A 146 4.73 9.13 1.91
C SER A 146 5.64 8.85 0.71
N LEU A 147 5.07 8.61 -0.47
CA LEU A 147 5.79 8.34 -1.70
C LEU A 147 6.60 9.56 -2.15
N GLU A 148 6.01 10.76 -2.13
CA GLU A 148 6.73 12.00 -2.46
C GLU A 148 7.94 12.24 -1.55
N LEU A 149 7.78 12.03 -0.24
CA LEU A 149 8.88 12.14 0.71
C LEU A 149 9.95 11.09 0.45
N GLU A 150 9.56 9.86 0.14
CA GLU A 150 10.51 8.78 -0.14
C GLU A 150 11.30 9.00 -1.43
N LEU A 151 10.63 9.45 -2.50
CA LEU A 151 11.29 9.83 -3.74
C LEU A 151 12.31 10.95 -3.51
N ARG A 152 11.97 11.96 -2.70
CA ARG A 152 12.94 12.99 -2.29
C ARG A 152 14.12 12.39 -1.52
N ARG A 153 13.89 11.44 -0.60
CA ARG A 153 14.97 10.80 0.19
C ARG A 153 15.91 9.98 -0.67
N ARG A 154 15.39 9.32 -1.71
CA ARG A 154 16.18 8.54 -2.67
C ARG A 154 17.01 9.42 -3.59
N LYS A 155 16.50 10.61 -3.94
CA LYS A 155 17.21 11.62 -4.73
C LYS A 155 18.24 12.41 -3.94
N ALA A 156 18.15 12.42 -2.61
CA ALA A 156 19.08 13.16 -1.77
C ALA A 156 20.53 12.69 -1.97
N THR A 157 21.40 13.65 -2.24
CA THR A 157 22.82 13.43 -2.59
C THR A 157 23.74 13.46 -1.36
N SER A 158 23.21 13.88 -0.21
CA SER A 158 23.94 13.92 1.05
C SER A 158 23.06 13.48 2.21
N GLU A 159 23.70 12.99 3.28
CA GLU A 159 22.98 12.64 4.51
C GLU A 159 22.35 13.87 5.19
N ALA A 160 22.98 15.04 5.06
CA ALA A 160 22.42 16.29 5.57
C ALA A 160 21.13 16.68 4.85
N GLU A 161 21.07 16.52 3.53
CA GLU A 161 19.86 16.72 2.74
C GLU A 161 18.77 15.70 3.12
N ARG A 162 19.15 14.41 3.23
CA ARG A 162 18.22 13.35 3.61
C ARG A 162 17.58 13.59 4.98
N LYS A 163 18.37 14.04 5.97
CA LYS A 163 17.90 14.38 7.32
C LYS A 163 16.95 15.57 7.38
N ARG A 164 16.97 16.47 6.39
CA ARG A 164 16.03 17.61 6.33
C ARG A 164 14.65 17.21 5.82
N ILE A 165 14.51 16.04 5.20
CA ILE A 165 13.24 15.57 4.68
C ILE A 165 12.38 15.08 5.87
N PRO A 166 11.16 15.62 6.06
CA PRO A 166 10.29 15.22 7.16
C PRO A 166 10.04 13.71 7.20
N PRO A 167 9.78 13.11 8.38
CA PRO A 167 9.34 11.72 8.46
C PRO A 167 7.98 11.53 7.76
N PRO A 168 7.64 10.31 7.30
CA PRO A 168 6.33 10.05 6.71
C PRO A 168 5.21 10.20 7.76
N PRO A 169 3.95 10.39 7.33
CA PRO A 169 2.82 10.43 8.25
C PRO A 169 2.75 9.16 9.11
N ALA A 170 2.63 9.34 10.42
CA ALA A 170 2.52 8.24 11.38
C ALA A 170 1.13 7.56 11.35
N PRO A 171 1.02 6.31 11.81
CA PRO A 171 -0.28 5.65 11.97
C PRO A 171 -1.19 6.35 12.99
N THR A 172 -2.51 6.33 12.73
CA THR A 172 -3.57 6.96 13.55
C THR A 172 -3.86 6.19 14.83
N PHE A 173 -4.12 6.85 15.97
CA PHE A 173 -4.50 6.25 17.27
C PHE A 173 -3.59 5.09 17.77
N PRO A 174 -3.54 4.79 19.07
CA PRO A 174 -2.88 3.58 19.54
C PRO A 174 -3.49 2.34 18.87
N HIS A 175 -2.64 1.51 18.27
CA HIS A 175 -3.00 0.22 17.68
C HIS A 175 -2.45 -0.89 18.59
N ASN A 176 -3.12 -2.04 18.64
CA ASN A 176 -2.87 -3.13 19.59
C ASN A 176 -3.34 -2.87 21.04
N ILE A 177 -4.40 -2.08 21.27
CA ILE A 177 -4.98 -1.87 22.62
C ILE A 177 -5.46 -3.21 23.26
N LEU A 178 -5.69 -4.24 22.44
CA LEU A 178 -6.06 -5.59 22.90
C LEU A 178 -4.87 -6.55 23.08
N ASN A 179 -3.62 -6.13 22.83
CA ASN A 179 -2.42 -6.91 23.17
C ASN A 179 -1.90 -6.57 24.59
N ASN A 180 -2.81 -6.35 25.55
CA ASN A 180 -2.45 -6.58 26.94
C ASN A 180 -2.13 -8.07 27.08
N LYS A 181 -0.84 -8.41 26.96
CA LYS A 181 -0.30 -9.57 27.65
C LYS A 181 -0.62 -9.35 29.12
N ILE A 182 -1.66 -10.03 29.60
CA ILE A 182 -1.72 -10.35 31.02
C ILE A 182 -0.47 -11.21 31.26
N LEU A 183 0.40 -10.73 32.15
CA LEU A 183 1.55 -11.47 32.65
C LEU A 183 1.13 -12.86 33.15
#